data_AF-A0A8T5LSX3-F1
#
_entry.id   AF-A0A8T5LSX3-F1
#
_cell.length_a   1.000
_cell.length_b   1.000
_cell.length_c   1.000
_cell.angle_alpha   90.00
_cell.angle_beta   90.00
_cell.angle_gamma   90.00
#
_symmetry.space_group_name_H-M   'P 1'
#
loop_
_entity.id
_entity.type
_entity.pdbx_description
1 polymer ?
#
loop_
_entity_poly.entity_id
_entity_poly.type
_entity_poly.pdbx_seq_one_letter_code
_entity_poly.pdbx_strand_id
1 'polypeptide(L)'
;MISIIVSKKDTAGMNIKACLADKGIDAITIAQDSIDADNLDLDSDLYIFATKHKSAEKVPSLCVHTPGNWLKAEHGGFESQLCISPALWIKYAYLGLKKQAPEHNVTLEATHHGPYLKKPAMFIEIGSSEQEWQRKDLGEIIAKTLVNISKTEPQHQ
;
A
#
# COMPACT_ATOMS: atom_id res chain seq x y z
N MET A 1 11.63 -9.27 -8.13
CA MET A 1 11.08 -9.67 -6.81
C MET A 1 10.13 -8.58 -6.30
N ILE A 2 8.96 -8.95 -5.77
CA ILE A 2 8.02 -8.01 -5.11
C ILE A 2 8.27 -8.06 -3.61
N SER A 3 8.40 -6.90 -2.97
CA SER A 3 8.51 -6.79 -1.52
C SER A 3 7.28 -6.11 -0.94
N ILE A 4 6.54 -6.83 -0.10
CA ILE A 4 5.44 -6.26 0.69
C ILE A 4 6.02 -5.70 1.98
N ILE A 5 5.79 -4.41 2.23
CA ILE A 5 6.35 -3.67 3.37
C ILE A 5 5.21 -3.26 4.30
N VAL A 6 5.44 -3.41 5.61
CA VAL A 6 4.53 -2.93 6.67
C VAL A 6 5.34 -2.24 7.78
N SER A 7 4.77 -1.22 8.41
CA SER A 7 5.39 -0.57 9.57
C SER A 7 4.90 -1.17 10.89
N LYS A 8 5.82 -1.35 11.86
CA LYS A 8 5.47 -1.77 13.24
C LYS A 8 4.56 -0.78 13.96
N LYS A 9 4.55 0.48 13.52
CA LYS A 9 3.77 1.57 14.11
C LYS A 9 2.37 1.70 13.49
N ASP A 10 2.07 0.90 12.47
CA ASP A 10 0.85 1.00 11.69
C ASP A 10 -0.13 -0.11 12.07
N THR A 11 -1.24 0.24 12.72
CA THR A 11 -2.29 -0.71 13.10
C THR A 11 -2.85 -1.48 11.89
N ALA A 12 -3.13 -0.79 10.78
CA ALA A 12 -3.64 -1.42 9.56
C ALA A 12 -2.56 -2.32 8.93
N GLY A 13 -1.33 -1.84 8.85
CA GLY A 13 -0.20 -2.61 8.33
C GLY A 13 0.04 -3.89 9.11
N MET A 14 -0.03 -3.84 10.44
CA MET A 14 0.11 -5.02 11.30
C MET A 14 -1.09 -5.97 11.21
N ASN A 15 -2.31 -5.45 11.04
CA ASN A 15 -3.50 -6.26 10.74
C ASN A 15 -3.35 -7.00 9.41
N ILE A 16 -2.96 -6.30 8.34
CA ILE A 16 -2.72 -6.87 7.01
C ILE A 16 -1.60 -7.93 7.08
N LYS A 17 -0.51 -7.65 7.80
CA LYS A 17 0.58 -8.62 8.01
C LYS A 17 0.09 -9.92 8.63
N ALA A 18 -0.75 -9.85 9.66
CA ALA A 18 -1.30 -11.05 10.28
C ALA A 18 -2.12 -11.88 9.27
N CYS A 19 -2.95 -11.22 8.47
CA CYS A 19 -3.73 -11.88 7.42
C CYS A 19 -2.88 -12.45 6.27
N LEU A 20 -1.74 -11.83 5.96
CA LEU A 20 -0.77 -12.35 4.99
C LEU A 20 -0.05 -13.60 5.52
N ALA A 21 0.33 -13.60 6.80
CA ALA A 21 0.98 -14.73 7.44
C ALA A 21 0.08 -15.98 7.44
N ASP A 22 -1.23 -15.80 7.71
CA ASP A 22 -2.24 -16.85 7.60
C ASP A 22 -2.33 -17.48 6.18
N LYS A 23 -1.76 -16.81 5.17
CA LYS A 23 -1.73 -17.25 3.76
C LYS A 23 -0.35 -17.70 3.29
N GLY A 24 0.64 -17.75 4.18
CA GLY A 24 2.01 -18.12 3.86
C GLY A 24 2.75 -17.07 3.02
N ILE A 25 2.35 -15.80 3.10
CA ILE A 25 3.06 -14.68 2.48
C ILE A 25 3.74 -13.87 3.58
N ASP A 26 5.06 -13.75 3.50
CA ASP A 26 5.82 -12.93 4.42
C ASP A 26 5.85 -11.46 3.97
N ALA A 27 5.62 -10.55 4.92
CA ALA A 27 5.78 -9.12 4.74
C ALA A 27 6.99 -8.61 5.55
N ILE A 28 7.83 -7.81 4.89
CA ILE A 28 8.99 -7.17 5.50
C ILE A 28 8.50 -6.06 6.42
N THR A 29 9.03 -6.05 7.65
CA THR A 29 8.58 -5.14 8.69
C THR A 29 9.64 -4.08 8.97
N ILE A 30 9.26 -2.81 8.82
CA ILE A 30 10.12 -1.66 9.09
C ILE A 30 9.77 -0.99 10.43
N ALA A 31 10.75 -0.33 11.04
CA ALA A 31 10.58 0.34 12.34
C ALA A 31 10.03 1.78 12.19
N GLN A 32 10.34 2.46 11.07
CA GLN A 32 9.82 3.78 10.74
C GLN A 32 8.41 3.72 10.15
N ASP A 33 7.77 4.87 10.02
CA ASP A 33 6.48 4.99 9.32
C ASP A 33 6.70 4.79 7.81
N SER A 34 5.71 4.24 7.12
CA SER A 34 5.81 3.89 5.69
C SER A 34 6.19 5.10 4.83
N ILE A 35 5.67 6.28 5.16
CA ILE A 35 5.92 7.53 4.45
C ILE A 35 7.36 8.05 4.60
N ASP A 36 8.07 7.62 5.65
CA ASP A 36 9.44 8.03 5.96
C ASP A 36 10.47 6.97 5.51
N ALA A 37 10.03 5.93 4.79
CA ALA A 37 10.86 4.82 4.33
C ALA A 37 11.66 5.15 3.06
N ASP A 38 12.32 6.31 3.05
CA ASP A 38 13.11 6.79 1.92
C ASP A 38 14.31 5.90 1.64
N ASN A 39 14.61 5.69 0.35
CA ASN A 39 15.77 4.94 -0.12
C ASN A 39 15.96 3.56 0.56
N LEU A 40 14.86 2.82 0.79
CA LEU A 40 14.96 1.42 1.23
C LEU A 40 15.89 0.64 0.31
N ASP A 41 16.91 0.03 0.91
CA ASP A 41 17.93 -0.77 0.22
C ASP A 41 17.60 -2.25 0.36
N LEU A 42 16.57 -2.66 -0.38
CA LEU A 42 16.18 -4.07 -0.51
C LEU A 42 16.38 -4.49 -1.97
N ASP A 43 16.75 -5.76 -2.16
CA ASP A 43 16.81 -6.36 -3.50
C ASP A 43 15.39 -6.61 -4.02
N SER A 44 14.77 -5.55 -4.53
CA SER A 44 13.38 -5.52 -4.93
C SER A 44 13.18 -4.75 -6.24
N ASP A 45 12.30 -5.30 -7.08
CA ASP A 45 11.85 -4.68 -8.33
C ASP A 45 10.56 -3.87 -8.13
N LEU A 46 9.84 -4.13 -7.04
CA LEU A 46 8.59 -3.45 -6.70
C LEU A 46 8.38 -3.45 -5.17
N TYR A 47 8.17 -2.25 -4.64
CA TYR A 47 7.76 -2.03 -3.26
C TYR A 47 6.24 -1.85 -3.17
N ILE A 48 5.58 -2.65 -2.34
CA ILE A 48 4.16 -2.50 -2.02
C ILE A 48 4.02 -2.23 -0.53
N PHE A 49 3.66 -1.00 -0.16
CA PHE A 49 3.38 -0.61 1.21
C PHE A 49 1.94 -0.94 1.57
N ALA A 50 1.75 -1.88 2.50
CA ALA A 50 0.46 -2.20 3.08
C ALA A 50 0.30 -1.44 4.41
N THR A 51 -0.55 -0.41 4.44
CA THR A 51 -0.51 0.60 5.50
C THR A 51 -1.91 1.22 5.73
N LYS A 52 -2.02 2.16 6.67
CA LYS A 52 -3.24 2.94 6.93
C LYS A 52 -3.33 4.18 6.04
N HIS A 53 -4.55 4.49 5.62
CA HIS A 53 -4.92 5.81 5.12
C HIS A 53 -5.58 6.63 6.24
N LYS A 54 -5.26 7.92 6.35
CA LYS A 54 -5.88 8.83 7.32
C LYS A 54 -6.44 10.07 6.61
N SER A 55 -7.76 10.17 6.57
CA SER A 55 -8.47 11.34 6.03
C SER A 55 -9.23 12.10 7.13
N ALA A 56 -9.28 13.43 7.02
CA ALA A 56 -10.09 14.29 7.87
C ALA A 56 -11.61 14.05 7.68
N GLU A 57 -12.01 13.64 6.47
CA GLU A 57 -13.42 13.35 6.13
C GLU A 57 -13.90 12.02 6.72
N LYS A 58 -12.98 11.17 7.22
CA LYS A 58 -13.25 9.89 7.87
C LYS A 58 -14.15 8.94 7.06
N VAL A 59 -14.12 9.04 5.74
CA VAL A 59 -14.86 8.12 4.86
C VAL A 59 -14.12 6.77 4.84
N PRO A 60 -14.75 5.66 5.24
CA PRO A 60 -14.15 4.33 5.13
C PRO A 60 -13.81 4.02 3.67
N SER A 61 -12.57 3.64 3.40
CA SER A 61 -12.08 3.41 2.03
C SER A 61 -11.01 2.34 1.97
N LEU A 62 -10.85 1.73 0.80
CA LEU A 62 -9.69 0.94 0.42
C LEU A 62 -9.05 1.64 -0.79
N CYS A 63 -7.82 2.10 -0.63
CA CYS A 63 -7.17 2.96 -1.62
C CYS A 63 -5.84 2.40 -2.10
N VAL A 64 -5.45 2.87 -3.29
CA VAL A 64 -4.20 2.51 -3.95
C VAL A 64 -3.64 3.75 -4.64
N HIS A 65 -2.36 4.06 -4.44
CA HIS A 65 -1.69 5.16 -5.12
C HIS A 65 -0.17 4.95 -5.21
N THR A 66 0.48 5.82 -5.99
CA THR A 66 1.94 5.92 -6.03
C THR A 66 2.37 7.01 -5.04
N PRO A 67 3.43 6.81 -4.23
CA PRO A 67 3.95 7.88 -3.38
C PRO A 67 4.78 8.89 -4.19
N GLY A 68 4.87 10.11 -3.70
CA GLY A 68 5.68 11.17 -4.28
C GLY A 68 5.17 12.56 -3.93
N ASN A 69 6.06 13.54 -4.01
CA ASN A 69 5.74 14.95 -3.78
C ASN A 69 5.90 15.75 -5.07
N TRP A 70 4.83 16.40 -5.53
CA TRP A 70 4.86 17.27 -6.72
C TRP A 70 5.67 18.54 -6.49
N LEU A 71 5.56 19.09 -5.29
CA LEU A 71 6.26 20.28 -4.83
C LEU A 71 6.84 19.94 -3.46
N LYS A 72 6.40 20.63 -2.40
CA LYS A 72 6.89 20.43 -1.03
C LYS A 72 6.67 19.00 -0.53
N ALA A 73 7.64 18.52 0.26
CA ALA A 73 7.56 17.27 1.00
C ALA A 73 7.15 17.52 2.45
N GLU A 74 5.85 17.74 2.69
CA GLU A 74 5.33 18.01 4.04
C GLU A 74 5.15 16.75 4.88
N HIS A 75 5.10 15.58 4.23
CA HIS A 75 4.85 14.28 4.85
C HIS A 75 5.76 13.20 4.24
N GLY A 76 7.04 13.17 4.64
CA GLY A 76 8.03 12.21 4.15
C GLY A 76 8.46 12.44 2.68
N GLY A 77 9.53 11.77 2.25
CA GLY A 77 10.06 11.94 0.89
C GLY A 77 10.86 13.23 0.68
N PHE A 78 11.11 13.53 -0.59
CA PHE A 78 11.88 14.71 -1.01
C PHE A 78 11.02 15.65 -1.87
N GLU A 79 11.33 16.94 -1.82
CA GLU A 79 10.66 17.97 -2.61
C GLU A 79 10.82 17.72 -4.12
N SER A 80 9.73 17.84 -4.88
CA SER A 80 9.68 17.63 -6.33
C SER A 80 10.22 16.27 -6.79
N GLN A 81 10.01 15.23 -5.99
CA GLN A 81 10.42 13.85 -6.29
C GLN A 81 9.22 12.91 -6.29
N LEU A 82 9.07 12.14 -7.37
CA LEU A 82 7.99 11.17 -7.56
C LEU A 82 8.57 9.77 -7.67
N CYS A 83 7.92 8.77 -7.05
CA CYS A 83 8.28 7.39 -7.29
C CYS A 83 7.86 6.95 -8.69
N ILE A 84 8.57 5.96 -9.24
CA ILE A 84 8.15 5.28 -10.47
C ILE A 84 6.84 4.54 -10.18
N SER A 85 5.79 4.85 -10.95
CA SER A 85 4.47 4.24 -10.75
C SER A 85 4.41 2.83 -11.36
N PRO A 86 4.10 1.78 -10.57
CA PRO A 86 3.87 0.44 -11.07
C PRO A 86 2.43 0.31 -11.60
N ALA A 87 2.12 1.02 -12.69
CA ALA A 87 0.73 1.22 -13.16
C ALA A 87 -0.09 -0.07 -13.37
N LEU A 88 0.53 -1.14 -13.91
CA LEU A 88 -0.14 -2.44 -14.05
C LEU A 88 -0.51 -3.06 -12.70
N TRP A 89 0.37 -2.94 -11.70
CA TRP A 89 0.14 -3.46 -10.36
C TRP A 89 -0.90 -2.63 -9.60
N ILE A 90 -0.91 -1.32 -9.78
CA ILE A 90 -1.99 -0.44 -9.28
C ILE A 90 -3.34 -0.87 -9.88
N LYS A 91 -3.40 -1.11 -11.19
CA LYS A 91 -4.62 -1.61 -11.85
C LYS A 91 -5.07 -2.94 -11.25
N TYR A 92 -4.16 -3.92 -11.09
CA TYR A 92 -4.52 -5.22 -10.51
C TYR A 92 -4.96 -5.11 -9.05
N ALA A 93 -4.30 -4.28 -8.25
CA ALA A 93 -4.71 -4.01 -6.87
C ALA A 93 -6.12 -3.40 -6.83
N TYR A 94 -6.35 -2.34 -7.59
CA TYR A 94 -7.64 -1.67 -7.64
C TYR A 94 -8.78 -2.61 -8.09
N LEU A 95 -8.59 -3.35 -9.18
CA LEU A 95 -9.60 -4.29 -9.67
C LEU A 95 -9.80 -5.48 -8.71
N GLY A 96 -8.71 -5.94 -8.09
CA GLY A 96 -8.75 -6.98 -7.06
C GLY A 96 -9.56 -6.57 -5.84
N LEU A 97 -9.35 -5.35 -5.35
CA LEU A 97 -10.13 -4.76 -4.26
C LEU A 97 -11.59 -4.58 -4.66
N LYS A 98 -11.90 -4.01 -5.84
CA LYS A 98 -13.29 -3.87 -6.32
C LYS A 98 -14.02 -5.20 -6.38
N LYS A 99 -13.34 -6.26 -6.82
CA LYS A 99 -13.93 -7.61 -6.88
C LYS A 99 -14.18 -8.20 -5.50
N GLN A 100 -13.28 -7.98 -4.55
CA GLN A 100 -13.33 -8.60 -3.23
C GLN A 100 -14.15 -7.80 -2.21
N ALA A 101 -14.32 -6.50 -2.44
CA ALA A 101 -15.00 -5.57 -1.56
C ALA A 101 -16.05 -4.74 -2.33
N PRO A 102 -17.01 -5.36 -3.01
CA PRO A 102 -17.98 -4.65 -3.87
C PRO A 102 -18.81 -3.61 -3.10
N GLU A 103 -19.05 -3.85 -1.81
CA GLU A 103 -19.80 -2.96 -0.92
C GLU A 103 -18.96 -1.84 -0.28
N HIS A 104 -17.64 -1.80 -0.54
CA HIS A 104 -16.73 -0.82 0.06
C HIS A 104 -16.34 0.26 -0.95
N ASN A 105 -16.00 1.45 -0.43
CA ASN A 105 -15.44 2.51 -1.25
C ASN A 105 -13.99 2.19 -1.64
N VAL A 106 -13.83 1.52 -2.78
CA VAL A 106 -12.52 1.29 -3.39
C VAL A 106 -12.20 2.45 -4.34
N THR A 107 -11.08 3.13 -4.12
CA THR A 107 -10.67 4.30 -4.91
C THR A 107 -9.18 4.28 -5.27
N LEU A 108 -8.80 5.05 -6.27
CA LEU A 108 -7.42 5.49 -6.47
C LEU A 108 -7.22 6.83 -5.77
N GLU A 109 -6.03 7.08 -5.28
CA GLU A 109 -5.65 8.39 -4.76
C GLU A 109 -4.61 9.07 -5.63
N ALA A 110 -4.53 10.41 -5.51
CA ALA A 110 -3.50 11.19 -6.17
C ALA A 110 -2.11 10.80 -5.65
N THR A 111 -1.08 11.04 -6.46
CA THR A 111 0.30 10.94 -5.96
C THR A 111 0.53 12.02 -4.91
N HIS A 112 0.86 11.60 -3.69
CA HIS A 112 1.15 12.48 -2.56
C HIS A 112 2.02 11.75 -1.52
N HIS A 113 2.65 12.54 -0.64
CA HIS A 113 3.50 12.11 0.48
C HIS A 113 4.67 11.17 0.12
N GLY A 114 5.55 10.93 1.08
CA GLY A 114 6.66 9.99 0.93
C GLY A 114 6.23 8.52 0.98
N PRO A 115 7.18 7.59 0.85
CA PRO A 115 8.60 7.85 0.69
C PRO A 115 8.95 8.11 -0.77
N TYR A 116 10.21 8.48 -0.99
CA TYR A 116 10.86 8.42 -2.28
C TYR A 116 11.73 7.17 -2.41
N LEU A 117 11.54 6.43 -3.50
CA LEU A 117 12.28 5.25 -3.87
C LEU A 117 12.68 5.33 -5.35
N LYS A 118 13.91 4.88 -5.66
CA LYS A 118 14.41 4.79 -7.05
C LYS A 118 13.77 3.66 -7.86
N LYS A 119 13.14 2.70 -7.16
CA LYS A 119 12.45 1.55 -7.74
C LYS A 119 10.94 1.79 -7.71
N PRO A 120 10.16 1.09 -8.56
CA PRO A 120 8.71 1.19 -8.54
C PRO A 120 8.11 0.97 -7.14
N ALA A 121 7.16 1.83 -6.76
CA ALA A 121 6.54 1.79 -5.44
C ALA A 121 5.06 2.13 -5.51
N MET A 122 4.26 1.48 -4.66
CA MET A 122 2.84 1.78 -4.49
C MET A 122 2.39 1.54 -3.06
N PHE A 123 1.29 2.19 -2.70
CA PHE A 123 0.55 1.98 -1.46
C PHE A 123 -0.72 1.20 -1.75
N ILE A 124 -1.12 0.37 -0.79
CA ILE A 124 -2.43 -0.27 -0.70
C ILE A 124 -2.91 -0.16 0.74
N GLU A 125 -4.03 0.53 0.94
CA GLU A 125 -4.33 1.07 2.26
C GLU A 125 -5.74 0.75 2.77
N ILE A 126 -5.87 0.76 4.10
CA ILE A 126 -7.16 0.74 4.80
C ILE A 126 -7.40 2.15 5.37
N GLY A 127 -8.46 2.80 4.93
CA GLY A 127 -8.90 4.10 5.41
C GLY A 127 -10.24 4.03 6.15
N SER A 128 -10.59 5.02 6.96
CA SER A 128 -9.85 6.27 7.21
C SER A 128 -9.51 6.50 8.68
N SER A 129 -9.87 5.58 9.57
CA SER A 129 -9.70 5.72 11.02
C SER A 129 -9.30 4.42 11.70
N GLU A 130 -8.93 4.52 12.98
CA GLU A 130 -8.57 3.38 13.84
C GLU A 130 -9.64 2.26 13.83
N GLN A 131 -10.91 2.64 13.70
CA GLN A 131 -12.02 1.69 13.60
C GLN A 131 -11.86 0.78 12.37
N GLU A 132 -11.49 1.33 11.23
CA GLU A 132 -11.26 0.56 10.00
C GLU A 132 -9.92 -0.17 10.04
N TRP A 133 -8.86 0.45 10.57
CA TRP A 133 -7.52 -0.14 10.60
C TRP A 133 -7.48 -1.48 11.36
N GLN A 134 -8.30 -1.64 12.40
CA GLN A 134 -8.40 -2.86 13.20
C GLN A 134 -9.34 -3.92 12.61
N ARG A 135 -10.09 -3.60 11.54
CA ARG A 135 -11.03 -4.55 10.94
C ARG A 135 -10.31 -5.68 10.24
N LYS A 136 -10.35 -6.87 10.85
CA LYS A 136 -9.71 -8.08 10.30
C LYS A 136 -10.26 -8.44 8.91
N ASP A 137 -11.53 -8.17 8.65
CA ASP A 137 -12.13 -8.43 7.34
C ASP A 137 -11.54 -7.54 6.24
N LEU A 138 -11.21 -6.28 6.54
CA LEU A 138 -10.51 -5.39 5.61
C LEU A 138 -9.05 -5.83 5.40
N GLY A 139 -8.36 -6.22 6.47
CA GLY A 139 -7.02 -6.81 6.39
C GLY A 139 -6.98 -8.06 5.51
N GLU A 140 -7.99 -8.91 5.62
CA GLU A 140 -8.15 -10.13 4.84
C GLU A 140 -8.42 -9.86 3.34
N ILE A 141 -9.18 -8.81 3.02
CA ILE A 141 -9.41 -8.34 1.65
C ILE A 141 -8.10 -7.85 1.02
N ILE A 142 -7.32 -7.04 1.74
CA ILE A 142 -6.02 -6.56 1.23
C ILE A 142 -5.06 -7.75 1.05
N ALA A 143 -4.97 -8.64 2.04
CA ALA A 143 -4.10 -9.81 1.99
C ALA A 143 -4.42 -10.74 0.81
N LYS A 144 -5.71 -11.04 0.57
CA LYS A 144 -6.15 -11.82 -0.60
C LYS A 144 -5.78 -11.14 -1.92
N THR A 145 -5.92 -9.82 -2.00
CA THR A 145 -5.50 -9.03 -3.18
C THR A 145 -4.00 -9.15 -3.43
N LEU A 146 -3.19 -9.02 -2.39
CA LEU A 146 -1.73 -9.12 -2.46
C LEU A 146 -1.25 -10.54 -2.82
N VAL A 147 -1.92 -11.58 -2.33
CA VAL A 147 -1.61 -12.96 -2.72
C VAL A 147 -1.81 -13.15 -4.23
N ASN A 148 -2.90 -12.61 -4.79
CA ASN A 148 -3.13 -12.69 -6.23
C ASN A 148 -2.05 -11.93 -7.02
N ILE A 149 -1.69 -10.73 -6.57
CA ILE A 149 -0.61 -9.92 -7.15
C ILE A 149 0.72 -10.69 -7.14
N SER A 150 1.08 -11.30 -6.01
CA SER A 150 2.36 -12.02 -5.85
C SER A 150 2.50 -13.25 -6.77
N LYS A 151 1.38 -13.79 -7.26
CA LYS A 151 1.33 -14.99 -8.12
C LYS A 151 1.12 -14.66 -9.59
N THR A 152 0.89 -13.40 -9.94
CA THR A 152 0.55 -12.99 -11.30
C THR A 152 1.78 -12.48 -12.03
N GLU A 153 2.00 -12.92 -13.26
CA GLU A 153 2.85 -12.19 -14.20
C GLU A 153 1.99 -11.17 -14.96
N PRO A 154 2.31 -9.86 -14.92
CA PRO A 154 1.53 -8.85 -15.62
C PRO A 154 1.51 -9.12 -17.12
N GLN A 155 0.30 -9.19 -17.69
CA GLN A 155 0.12 -9.31 -19.14
C GLN A 155 -0.30 -7.95 -19.70
N HIS A 156 0.40 -7.51 -20.76
CA HIS A 156 -0.07 -6.42 -21.61
C HIS A 156 -1.17 -6.97 -22.51
N GLN A 157 -2.44 -6.78 -22.10
CA GLN A 157 -3.60 -6.99 -22.98
C GLN A 157 -3.90 -5.72 -23.76
#